data_AF-A0A1Y4L840-F1
#
_entry.id   AF-A0A1Y4L840-F1
#
_cell.length_a   1.000
_cell.length_b   1.000
_cell.length_c   1.000
_cell.angle_alpha   90.00
_cell.angle_beta   90.00
_cell.angle_gamma   90.00
#
_symmetry.space_group_name_H-M   'P 1'
#
loop_
_entity.id
_entity.type
_entity.pdbx_description
1 polymer ?
#
loop_
_entity_poly.entity_id
_entity_poly.type
_entity_poly.pdbx_seq_one_letter_code
_entity_poly.pdbx_strand_id
1 'polypeptide(L)'
;MKRRIFVIVLLCILCGVAAEQNIPEYVKTGVRISELSTQEQILFLSEHGVEIPPRLDGPYRADMLHTVIMQIEEKPKTSFGMCSGTEMIEFGEAARRVINAYYGIDGGEYCA
;
A
#
# COMPACT_ATOMS: atom_id res chain seq x y z
N MET A 1 4.88 -3.20 46.07
CA MET A 1 5.71 -2.47 45.07
C MET A 1 6.19 -3.35 43.92
N LYS A 2 6.76 -4.55 44.15
CA LYS A 2 7.28 -5.45 43.09
C LYS A 2 6.30 -5.78 41.95
N ARG A 3 5.02 -6.02 42.26
CA ARG A 3 3.96 -6.30 41.26
C ARG A 3 3.67 -5.13 40.30
N ARG A 4 3.77 -3.88 40.77
CA ARG A 4 3.48 -2.68 39.96
C ARG A 4 4.61 -2.38 38.96
N ILE A 5 5.85 -2.65 39.36
CA ILE A 5 7.03 -2.50 38.48
C ILE A 5 6.99 -3.54 37.35
N PHE A 6 6.62 -4.79 37.66
CA PHE A 6 6.48 -5.85 36.65
C PHE A 6 5.43 -5.51 35.58
N VAL A 7 4.30 -4.92 35.97
CA VAL A 7 3.23 -4.51 35.04
C VAL A 7 3.69 -3.37 34.13
N ILE A 8 4.43 -2.38 34.67
CA ILE A 8 4.96 -1.26 33.87
C ILE A 8 5.99 -1.76 32.86
N VAL A 9 6.90 -2.65 33.28
CA VAL A 9 7.91 -3.22 32.38
C VAL A 9 7.24 -4.04 31.26
N LEU A 10 6.20 -4.83 31.59
CA LEU A 10 5.44 -5.58 30.58
C LEU A 10 4.73 -4.65 29.59
N LEU A 11 4.12 -3.56 30.07
CA LEU A 11 3.49 -2.53 29.24
C LEU A 11 4.51 -1.83 28.32
N CYS A 12 5.71 -1.51 28.82
CA CYS A 12 6.76 -0.91 28.00
C CYS A 12 7.28 -1.85 26.91
N ILE A 13 7.43 -3.14 27.21
CA ILE A 13 7.83 -4.16 26.21
C ILE A 13 6.73 -4.35 25.17
N LEU A 14 5.45 -4.44 25.59
CA LEU A 14 4.32 -4.53 24.67
C LEU A 14 4.17 -3.28 23.79
N CYS A 15 4.38 -2.08 24.34
CA CYS A 15 4.41 -0.85 23.56
C CYS A 15 5.60 -0.79 22.59
N GLY A 16 6.78 -1.29 22.97
CA GLY A 16 7.95 -1.35 22.10
C GLY A 16 7.77 -2.30 20.91
N VAL A 17 7.21 -3.50 21.16
CA VAL A 17 6.92 -4.47 20.10
C VAL A 17 5.78 -4.00 19.19
N ALA A 18 4.73 -3.38 19.75
CA ALA A 18 3.66 -2.78 18.96
C ALA A 18 4.12 -1.57 18.12
N ALA A 19 5.15 -0.84 18.59
CA ALA A 19 5.74 0.27 17.84
C ALA A 19 6.52 -0.23 16.62
N GLU A 20 7.24 -1.35 16.71
CA GLU A 20 7.94 -1.96 15.57
C GLU A 20 6.98 -2.51 14.51
N GLN A 21 5.79 -2.97 14.91
CA GLN A 21 4.79 -3.54 14.00
C GLN A 21 4.03 -2.50 13.16
N ASN A 22 4.12 -1.20 13.51
CA ASN A 22 3.44 -0.12 12.79
C ASN A 22 4.37 0.76 11.95
N ILE A 23 5.66 0.43 11.83
CA ILE A 23 6.56 1.18 10.96
C ILE A 23 6.26 0.81 9.51
N PRO A 24 5.82 1.76 8.67
CA PRO A 24 5.52 1.50 7.27
C PRO A 24 6.73 0.92 6.54
N GLU A 25 6.49 0.04 5.58
CA GLU A 25 7.57 -0.64 4.87
C GLU A 25 8.44 0.35 4.07
N TYR A 26 7.83 1.39 3.49
CA TYR A 26 8.58 2.48 2.86
C TYR A 26 9.59 3.16 3.81
N VAL A 27 9.26 3.29 5.09
CA VAL A 27 10.18 3.90 6.08
C VAL A 27 11.41 3.00 6.31
N LYS A 28 11.28 1.69 6.08
CA LYS A 28 12.38 0.71 6.21
C LYS A 28 13.23 0.62 4.95
N THR A 29 12.60 0.64 3.77
CA THR A 29 13.28 0.41 2.48
C THR A 29 13.71 1.71 1.80
N GLY A 30 12.93 2.79 1.94
CA GLY A 30 13.10 4.04 1.20
C GLY A 30 12.78 3.93 -0.30
N VAL A 31 12.27 2.80 -0.77
CA VAL A 31 12.08 2.52 -2.20
C VAL A 31 10.65 2.88 -2.62
N ARG A 32 10.51 3.66 -3.69
CA ARG A 32 9.19 3.92 -4.28
C ARG A 32 8.76 2.75 -5.15
N ILE A 33 7.50 2.36 -5.08
CA ILE A 33 6.94 1.27 -5.90
C ILE A 33 7.00 1.66 -7.38
N SER A 34 6.79 2.93 -7.71
CA SER A 34 6.97 3.44 -9.08
C SER A 34 8.40 3.29 -9.62
N GLU A 35 9.42 3.22 -8.78
CA GLU A 35 10.83 3.04 -9.20
C GLU A 35 11.20 1.58 -9.45
N LEU A 36 10.35 0.64 -9.04
CA LEU A 36 10.55 -0.79 -9.27
C LEU A 36 10.35 -1.14 -10.76
N SER A 37 10.96 -2.24 -11.20
CA SER A 37 10.66 -2.80 -12.52
C SER A 37 9.19 -3.22 -12.61
N THR A 38 8.62 -3.25 -13.80
CA THR A 38 7.22 -3.68 -14.00
C THR A 38 6.95 -5.06 -13.38
N GLN A 39 7.92 -5.99 -13.45
CA GLN A 39 7.76 -7.32 -12.87
C GLN A 39 7.67 -7.26 -11.34
N GLU A 40 8.48 -6.43 -10.70
CA GLU A 40 8.46 -6.22 -9.25
C GLU A 40 7.19 -5.48 -8.82
N GLN A 41 6.68 -4.54 -9.62
CA GLN A 41 5.38 -3.88 -9.38
C GLN A 41 4.22 -4.88 -9.42
N ILE A 42 4.23 -5.78 -10.42
CA ILE A 42 3.24 -6.86 -10.52
C ILE A 42 3.34 -7.78 -9.31
N LEU A 43 4.56 -8.19 -8.96
CA LEU A 43 4.81 -9.09 -7.85
C LEU A 43 4.31 -8.47 -6.54
N PHE A 44 4.71 -7.22 -6.25
CA PHE A 44 4.30 -6.47 -5.07
C PHE A 44 2.77 -6.46 -4.92
N LEU A 45 2.04 -6.08 -5.97
CA LEU A 45 0.59 -6.03 -5.94
C LEU A 45 -0.02 -7.42 -5.71
N SER A 46 0.51 -8.45 -6.39
CA SER A 46 0.01 -9.82 -6.27
C SER A 46 0.27 -10.44 -4.88
N GLU A 47 1.42 -10.18 -4.27
CA GLU A 47 1.78 -10.65 -2.92
C GLU A 47 0.89 -10.02 -1.85
N HIS A 48 0.35 -8.83 -2.13
CA HIS A 48 -0.60 -8.13 -1.28
C HIS A 48 -2.07 -8.38 -1.68
N GLY A 49 -2.33 -9.38 -2.53
CA GLY A 49 -3.67 -9.84 -2.86
C GLY A 49 -4.44 -8.97 -3.86
N VAL A 50 -3.75 -8.11 -4.63
CA VAL A 50 -4.36 -7.34 -5.71
C VAL A 50 -4.33 -8.18 -6.98
N GLU A 51 -5.51 -8.56 -7.46
CA GLU A 51 -5.66 -9.21 -8.76
C GLU A 51 -5.47 -8.19 -9.88
N ILE A 52 -4.62 -8.51 -10.85
CA ILE A 52 -4.40 -7.68 -12.03
C ILE A 52 -5.44 -8.05 -13.09
N PRO A 53 -6.30 -7.10 -13.53
CA PRO A 53 -7.30 -7.35 -14.55
C PRO A 53 -6.70 -7.94 -15.83
N PRO A 54 -7.32 -8.98 -16.44
CA PRO A 54 -6.90 -9.51 -17.73
C PRO A 54 -6.91 -8.46 -18.85
N ARG A 55 -7.71 -7.39 -18.71
CA ARG A 55 -7.72 -6.26 -19.65
C ARG A 55 -6.39 -5.49 -19.69
N LEU A 56 -5.59 -5.59 -18.62
CA LEU A 56 -4.23 -5.07 -18.59
C LEU A 56 -3.24 -6.03 -19.26
N ASP A 57 -3.63 -7.25 -19.64
CA ASP A 57 -2.76 -8.14 -20.41
C ASP A 57 -2.60 -7.62 -21.83
N GLY A 58 -1.36 -7.33 -22.20
CA GLY A 58 -1.03 -6.81 -23.52
C GLY A 58 0.22 -5.93 -23.53
N PRO A 59 0.55 -5.35 -24.69
CA PRO A 59 1.79 -4.58 -24.87
C PRO A 59 1.86 -3.32 -24.01
N TYR A 60 0.70 -2.80 -23.56
CA TYR A 60 0.61 -1.58 -22.74
C TYR A 60 0.49 -1.86 -21.24
N ARG A 61 0.63 -3.12 -20.81
CA ARG A 61 0.50 -3.54 -19.40
C ARG A 61 1.42 -2.74 -18.50
N ALA A 62 2.69 -2.65 -18.90
CA ALA A 62 3.74 -2.00 -18.13
C ALA A 62 3.43 -0.51 -17.90
N ASP A 63 3.13 0.21 -18.98
CA ASP A 63 2.88 1.64 -18.95
C ASP A 63 1.63 1.98 -18.14
N MET A 64 0.55 1.21 -18.30
CA MET A 64 -0.68 1.42 -17.53
C MET A 64 -0.47 1.15 -16.05
N LEU A 65 0.19 0.04 -15.71
CA LEU A 65 0.43 -0.32 -14.31
C LEU A 65 1.30 0.73 -13.61
N HIS A 66 2.39 1.13 -14.27
CA HIS A 66 3.29 2.16 -13.77
C HIS A 66 2.56 3.50 -13.59
N THR A 67 1.70 3.88 -14.54
CA THR A 67 0.88 5.10 -14.45
C THR A 67 -0.08 5.06 -13.27
N VAL A 68 -0.77 3.94 -13.05
CA VAL A 68 -1.69 3.75 -11.92
C VAL A 68 -0.95 3.93 -10.59
N ILE A 69 0.20 3.24 -10.44
CA ILE A 69 1.01 3.31 -9.22
C ILE A 69 1.48 4.74 -8.97
N MET A 70 2.05 5.40 -9.98
CA MET A 70 2.52 6.78 -9.87
C MET A 70 1.39 7.74 -9.48
N GLN A 71 0.21 7.62 -10.09
CA GLN A 71 -0.95 8.44 -9.73
C GLN A 71 -1.40 8.24 -8.28
N ILE A 72 -1.38 7.00 -7.79
CA ILE A 72 -1.70 6.69 -6.39
C ILE A 72 -0.64 7.29 -5.45
N GLU A 73 0.65 7.15 -5.77
CA GLU A 73 1.73 7.72 -4.96
C GLU A 73 1.66 9.25 -4.88
N GLU A 74 1.32 9.92 -5.99
CA GLU A 74 1.15 11.37 -6.04
C GLU A 74 -0.15 11.83 -5.37
N LYS A 75 -1.22 11.04 -5.48
CA LYS A 75 -2.58 11.38 -5.04
C LYS A 75 -3.22 10.22 -4.26
N PRO A 76 -2.70 9.89 -3.06
CA PRO A 76 -3.09 8.69 -2.32
C PRO A 76 -4.54 8.69 -1.82
N LYS A 77 -5.19 9.85 -1.81
CA LYS A 77 -6.57 10.06 -1.35
C LYS A 77 -7.53 10.45 -2.46
N THR A 78 -7.15 10.25 -3.73
CA THR A 78 -8.03 10.52 -4.87
C THR A 78 -8.64 9.21 -5.36
N SER A 79 -9.94 9.24 -5.66
CA SER A 79 -10.62 8.09 -6.26
C SER A 79 -10.07 7.83 -7.66
N PHE A 80 -9.85 6.55 -7.96
CA PHE A 80 -9.44 6.10 -9.29
C PHE A 80 -10.63 6.06 -10.26
N GLY A 81 -11.31 7.20 -10.42
CA GLY A 81 -12.55 7.34 -11.20
C GLY A 81 -12.37 7.52 -12.71
N MET A 82 -11.14 7.44 -13.23
CA MET A 82 -10.85 7.70 -14.65
C MET A 82 -10.89 6.46 -15.55
N CYS A 83 -10.97 5.25 -15.01
CA CYS A 83 -10.99 4.04 -15.83
C CYS A 83 -12.43 3.58 -16.14
N SER A 84 -12.70 3.35 -17.43
CA SER A 84 -14.03 3.19 -18.03
C SER A 84 -14.72 1.83 -17.78
N GLY A 85 -14.57 1.25 -16.59
CA GLY A 85 -15.26 0.01 -16.21
C GLY A 85 -15.10 -0.36 -14.75
N THR A 86 -16.11 -1.03 -14.19
CA THR A 86 -16.17 -1.47 -12.77
C THR A 86 -14.93 -2.24 -12.34
N GLU A 87 -14.45 -3.17 -13.17
CA GLU A 87 -13.24 -3.96 -12.92
C GLU A 87 -11.99 -3.09 -12.69
N MET A 88 -11.80 -2.03 -13.48
CA MET A 88 -10.64 -1.15 -13.34
C MET A 88 -10.75 -0.22 -12.14
N ILE A 89 -11.98 0.15 -11.73
CA ILE A 89 -12.24 0.89 -10.50
C ILE A 89 -11.90 0.02 -9.29
N GLU A 90 -12.35 -1.23 -9.28
CA GLU A 90 -12.06 -2.20 -8.23
C GLU A 90 -10.56 -2.47 -8.11
N PHE A 91 -9.88 -2.67 -9.24
CA PHE A 91 -8.42 -2.79 -9.29
C PHE A 91 -7.73 -1.53 -8.74
N GLY A 92 -8.11 -0.34 -9.20
CA GLY A 92 -7.51 0.92 -8.75
C GLY A 92 -7.67 1.13 -7.24
N GLU A 93 -8.83 0.81 -6.68
CA GLU A 93 -9.06 0.90 -5.24
C GLU A 93 -8.33 -0.16 -4.43
N ALA A 94 -8.23 -1.39 -4.94
CA ALA A 94 -7.43 -2.43 -4.31
C ALA A 94 -5.93 -2.05 -4.29
N ALA A 95 -5.40 -1.60 -5.43
CA ALA A 95 -4.03 -1.10 -5.54
C ALA A 95 -3.79 0.08 -4.60
N ARG A 96 -4.70 1.06 -4.55
CA ARG A 96 -4.60 2.24 -3.69
C ARG A 96 -4.48 1.87 -2.22
N ARG A 97 -5.32 0.95 -1.73
CA ARG A 97 -5.27 0.52 -0.32
C ARG A 97 -3.93 -0.13 0.04
N VAL A 98 -3.43 -1.02 -0.82
CA VAL A 98 -2.15 -1.70 -0.61
C VAL A 98 -0.98 -0.73 -0.65
N ILE A 99 -0.93 0.12 -1.67
CA ILE A 99 0.12 1.13 -1.84
C ILE A 99 0.11 2.10 -0.65
N ASN A 100 -1.06 2.59 -0.23
CA ASN A 100 -1.18 3.45 0.93
C ASN A 100 -0.69 2.75 2.21
N ALA A 101 -1.02 1.47 2.40
CA ALA A 101 -0.54 0.70 3.55
C ALA A 101 1.00 0.59 3.57
N TYR A 102 1.63 0.35 2.42
CA TYR A 102 3.09 0.34 2.27
C TYR A 102 3.74 1.67 2.69
N TYR A 103 3.10 2.79 2.35
CA TYR A 103 3.53 4.14 2.72
C TYR A 103 3.07 4.59 4.12
N GLY A 104 2.24 3.80 4.83
CA GLY A 104 1.67 4.18 6.12
C GLY A 104 0.64 5.30 6.04
N ILE A 105 0.03 5.48 4.87
CA ILE A 105 -1.02 6.47 4.64
C ILE A 105 -2.36 5.81 4.96
N ASP A 106 -3.23 6.52 5.68
CA ASP A 106 -4.60 6.07 5.88
C ASP A 106 -5.32 5.89 4.53
N GLY A 107 -5.67 4.65 4.21
CA GLY A 107 -6.38 4.24 3.00
C GLY A 107 -7.87 4.55 3.02
N GLY A 108 -8.38 5.17 4.09
CA GLY A 108 -9.77 5.56 4.32
C GLY A 108 -10.29 6.65 3.37
N GLU A 109 -10.97 7.64 3.93
CA GLU A 109 -11.78 8.60 3.18
C GLU A 109 -10.97 9.39 2.12
N TYR A 110 -11.62 9.60 0.97
CA TYR A 110 -11.07 10.45 -0.09
C TYR A 110 -10.98 11.90 0.36
N CYS A 111 -10.00 12.63 -0.16
CA CYS A 111 -10.01 14.08 -0.07
C CYS A 111 -11.01 14.63 -1.10
N ALA A 112 -11.89 15.52 -0.64
CA ALA A 112 -12.78 16.32 -1.49
C ALA A 112 -12.00 17.37 -2.30
#